data_AF-A0A7S1UYI4-F1
#
_entry.id   AF-A0A7S1UYI4-F1
#
_cell.length_a   1.000
_cell.length_b   1.000
_cell.length_c   1.000
_cell.angle_alpha   90.00
_cell.angle_beta   90.00
_cell.angle_gamma   90.00
#
_symmetry.space_group_name_H-M   'P 1'
#
loop_
_entity.id
_entity.type
_entity.pdbx_description
1 polymer ?
#
loop_
_entity_poly.entity_id
_entity_poly.type
_entity_poly.pdbx_seq_one_letter_code
_entity_poly.pdbx_strand_id
1 'polypeptide(L)'
;MINQDMRLFLRISYLLAMASAMPMQVNVNQRATECLYEKVDAGEAVTMSVFLLSGSELKATVYIEGPIAPPGVNSGLELQTSINEYNTGQRFGQVVKEQFVVDMEHLQATPEAEEIKDDDDAFKYDDDDDDDDATEKSEQDLEKARKRMEEKRRRAQIARQKAREMRRKREQQRKERAAKIREEGEPVQKTITAKTDGWYRACIMGSWFQVSVRPCRPRFSRAF
;
A
#
# COMPACT_ATOMS: atom_id res chain seq x y z
N MET A 1 67.00 16.65 -3.09
CA MET A 1 65.82 17.31 -3.70
C MET A 1 65.13 16.31 -4.60
N ILE A 2 63.79 16.24 -4.50
CA ILE A 2 62.83 15.51 -5.35
C ILE A 2 62.70 14.01 -4.99
N ASN A 3 61.76 13.62 -4.10
CA ASN A 3 60.31 13.41 -4.28
C ASN A 3 59.96 12.39 -5.36
N GLN A 4 59.39 11.24 -4.94
CA GLN A 4 58.29 10.48 -5.58
C GLN A 4 58.43 8.99 -5.29
N ASP A 5 57.92 8.52 -4.16
CA ASP A 5 57.57 7.09 -3.99
C ASP A 5 56.47 6.95 -2.94
N MET A 6 55.43 7.76 -3.11
CA MET A 6 54.23 7.70 -2.30
C MET A 6 53.05 7.89 -3.23
N ARG A 7 52.08 6.97 -3.14
CA ARG A 7 50.76 6.95 -3.81
C ARG A 7 50.68 6.07 -5.06
N LEU A 8 50.74 4.75 -4.85
CA LEU A 8 49.98 3.83 -5.71
C LEU A 8 49.42 2.63 -4.94
N PHE A 9 48.88 2.84 -3.74
CA PHE A 9 47.88 1.93 -3.19
C PHE A 9 46.51 2.48 -3.56
N LEU A 10 46.16 2.35 -4.85
CA LEU A 10 44.80 2.50 -5.31
C LEU A 10 43.99 1.41 -4.60
N ARG A 11 43.24 1.81 -3.58
CA ARG A 11 42.29 0.99 -2.85
C ARG A 11 41.19 0.52 -3.81
N ILE A 12 41.47 -0.53 -4.57
CA ILE A 12 40.43 -1.36 -5.21
C ILE A 12 39.89 -2.27 -4.11
N SER A 13 39.14 -1.67 -3.20
CA SER A 13 38.29 -2.38 -2.24
C SER A 13 36.82 -2.01 -2.50
N TYR A 14 36.49 -1.80 -3.76
CA TYR A 14 35.11 -1.89 -4.27
C TYR A 14 34.84 -3.33 -4.72
N LEU A 15 35.13 -4.31 -3.85
CA LEU A 15 34.28 -5.49 -3.82
C LEU A 15 32.96 -4.99 -3.24
N LEU A 16 32.12 -4.42 -4.11
CA LEU A 16 30.69 -4.43 -3.89
C LEU A 16 30.37 -5.88 -3.55
N ALA A 17 30.18 -6.15 -2.25
CA ALA A 17 29.35 -7.25 -1.84
C ALA A 17 27.98 -6.92 -2.46
N MET A 18 27.76 -7.38 -3.68
CA MET A 18 26.43 -7.64 -4.17
C MET A 18 25.88 -8.64 -3.18
N ALA A 19 25.26 -8.13 -2.11
CA ALA A 19 24.43 -8.89 -1.22
C ALA A 19 23.39 -9.52 -2.14
N SER A 20 23.66 -10.77 -2.52
CA SER A 20 22.81 -11.56 -3.38
C SER A 20 21.55 -11.85 -2.57
N ALA A 21 20.63 -10.90 -2.58
CA ALA A 21 19.28 -11.12 -2.09
C ALA A 21 18.67 -12.15 -3.03
N MET A 22 18.78 -13.43 -2.65
CA MET A 22 18.12 -14.48 -3.39
C MET A 22 16.61 -14.25 -3.25
N PRO A 23 15.90 -14.05 -4.36
CA PRO A 23 14.47 -13.91 -4.29
C PRO A 23 13.87 -15.24 -3.86
N MET A 24 13.25 -15.25 -2.68
CA MET A 24 12.48 -16.39 -2.23
C MET A 24 11.04 -16.15 -2.63
N GLN A 25 10.33 -17.18 -3.11
CA GLN A 25 8.89 -17.14 -3.32
C GLN A 25 8.25 -18.16 -2.39
N VAL A 26 7.28 -17.71 -1.58
CA VAL A 26 6.59 -18.53 -0.59
C VAL A 26 5.10 -18.42 -0.84
N ASN A 27 4.41 -19.57 -0.84
CA ASN A 27 2.96 -19.61 -0.89
C ASN A 27 2.42 -19.69 0.53
N VAL A 28 1.76 -18.63 0.99
CA VAL A 28 1.17 -18.57 2.33
C VAL A 28 -0.30 -18.97 2.22
N ASN A 29 -0.66 -20.09 2.84
CA ASN A 29 -2.04 -20.58 2.87
C ASN A 29 -2.98 -19.62 3.62
N GLN A 30 -4.29 -19.79 3.42
CA GLN A 30 -5.31 -18.98 4.09
C GLN A 30 -5.14 -19.03 5.61
N ARG A 31 -5.05 -17.86 6.25
CA ARG A 31 -4.82 -17.72 7.70
C ARG A 31 -3.58 -18.44 8.24
N ALA A 32 -2.69 -18.91 7.36
CA ALA A 32 -1.42 -19.48 7.75
C ALA A 32 -0.41 -18.35 7.97
N THR A 33 0.63 -18.67 8.73
CA THR A 33 1.75 -17.76 8.99
C THR A 33 3.03 -18.45 8.59
N GLU A 34 3.79 -17.81 7.72
CA GLU A 34 5.12 -18.26 7.31
C GLU A 34 6.16 -17.30 7.87
N CYS A 35 7.24 -17.83 8.46
CA CYS A 35 8.25 -17.04 9.14
C CYS A 35 9.65 -17.35 8.62
N LEU A 36 10.45 -16.31 8.46
CA LEU A 36 11.89 -16.37 8.21
C LEU A 36 12.63 -15.97 9.47
N TYR A 37 13.67 -16.72 9.81
CA TYR A 37 14.49 -16.51 11.00
C TYR A 37 15.89 -16.14 10.58
N GLU A 38 16.44 -15.08 11.16
CA GLU A 38 17.80 -14.63 10.87
C GLU A 38 18.45 -14.13 12.16
N LYS A 39 19.75 -14.38 12.30
CA LYS A 39 20.56 -13.87 13.39
C LYS A 39 21.02 -12.45 13.07
N VAL A 40 20.87 -11.53 14.01
CA VAL A 40 21.10 -10.10 13.83
C VAL A 40 21.91 -9.56 15.00
N ASP A 41 22.89 -8.73 14.71
CA ASP A 41 23.71 -8.05 15.72
C ASP A 41 23.03 -6.75 16.17
N ALA A 42 23.32 -6.29 17.39
CA ALA A 42 22.79 -5.05 17.95
C ALA A 42 23.27 -3.85 17.14
N GLY A 43 22.36 -2.90 16.91
CA GLY A 43 22.59 -1.74 16.05
C GLY A 43 22.46 -2.04 14.56
N GLU A 44 22.32 -3.30 14.15
CA GLU A 44 22.16 -3.67 12.76
C GLU A 44 20.74 -3.37 12.25
N ALA A 45 20.63 -2.88 11.01
CA ALA A 45 19.35 -2.63 10.37
C ALA A 45 18.88 -3.85 9.58
N VAL A 46 17.64 -4.26 9.84
CA VAL A 46 16.94 -5.35 9.14
C VAL A 46 15.88 -4.74 8.24
N THR A 47 16.02 -4.88 6.93
CA THR A 47 15.02 -4.40 5.96
C THR A 47 14.28 -5.56 5.35
N MET A 48 12.98 -5.69 5.63
CA MET A 48 12.13 -6.65 4.92
C MET A 48 11.41 -5.96 3.77
N SER A 49 11.42 -6.61 2.62
CA SER A 49 10.72 -6.17 1.41
C SER A 49 9.74 -7.27 1.01
N VAL A 50 8.46 -6.91 0.91
CA VAL A 50 7.36 -7.84 0.63
C VAL A 50 6.64 -7.43 -0.64
N PHE A 51 6.50 -8.38 -1.56
CA PHE A 51 5.74 -8.22 -2.79
C PHE A 51 4.69 -9.33 -2.91
N LEU A 52 3.42 -8.97 -3.07
CA LEU A 52 2.33 -9.92 -3.28
C LEU A 52 2.17 -10.16 -4.78
N LEU A 53 2.45 -11.38 -5.22
CA LEU A 53 2.45 -11.77 -6.63
C LEU A 53 1.07 -12.17 -7.13
N SER A 54 0.32 -12.89 -6.29
CA SER A 54 -0.97 -13.46 -6.64
C SER A 54 -1.80 -13.78 -5.40
N GLY A 55 -3.11 -13.83 -5.58
CA GLY A 55 -4.13 -14.09 -4.57
C GLY A 55 -5.46 -13.52 -5.04
N SER A 56 -6.58 -13.99 -4.48
CA SER A 56 -7.89 -13.36 -4.75
C SER A 56 -8.04 -12.01 -4.05
N GLU A 57 -7.41 -11.83 -2.88
CA GLU A 57 -7.09 -10.51 -2.33
C GLU A 57 -5.57 -10.37 -2.28
N LEU A 58 -5.04 -9.27 -2.82
CA LEU A 58 -3.62 -8.94 -2.67
C LEU A 58 -3.40 -8.22 -1.33
N LYS A 59 -3.67 -8.92 -0.24
CA LYS A 59 -3.55 -8.39 1.12
C LYS A 59 -2.87 -9.37 2.05
N ALA A 60 -1.91 -8.88 2.84
CA ALA A 60 -1.22 -9.66 3.85
C ALA A 60 -0.87 -8.81 5.06
N THR A 61 -0.81 -9.43 6.23
CA THR A 61 -0.26 -8.79 7.43
C THR A 61 1.15 -9.27 7.64
N VAL A 62 2.06 -8.35 7.86
CA VAL A 62 3.48 -8.63 7.97
C VAL A 62 3.97 -8.10 9.31
N TYR A 63 4.80 -8.87 10.00
CA TYR A 63 5.42 -8.41 11.24
C TYR A 63 6.86 -8.89 11.38
N ILE A 64 7.68 -8.07 12.03
CA ILE A 64 9.05 -8.39 12.41
C ILE A 64 9.11 -8.33 13.93
N GLU A 65 9.66 -9.36 14.55
CA GLU A 65 9.87 -9.36 15.99
C GLU A 65 11.13 -10.10 16.44
N GLY A 66 11.63 -9.73 17.61
CA GLY A 66 12.76 -10.39 18.26
C GLY A 66 13.38 -9.53 19.37
N PRO A 67 14.44 -10.03 20.01
CA PRO A 67 15.06 -11.33 19.78
C PRO A 67 14.20 -12.49 20.35
N ILE A 68 14.22 -13.62 19.65
CA ILE A 68 13.47 -14.86 19.97
C ILE A 68 14.38 -15.87 20.65
N ALA A 69 15.66 -15.87 20.27
CA ALA A 69 16.68 -16.73 20.82
C ALA A 69 17.98 -15.94 20.99
N PRO A 70 18.81 -16.28 21.99
CA PRO A 70 20.11 -15.65 22.19
C PRO A 70 21.07 -15.94 21.02
N PRO A 71 22.08 -15.08 20.79
CA PRO A 71 23.00 -15.24 19.65
C PRO A 71 23.86 -16.51 19.72
N GLY A 72 23.97 -17.17 20.90
CA GLY A 72 24.70 -18.42 21.06
C GLY A 72 24.03 -19.66 20.45
N VAL A 73 22.75 -19.57 20.10
CA VAL A 73 22.00 -20.69 19.50
C VAL A 73 22.45 -20.90 18.06
N ASN A 74 23.00 -22.09 17.78
CA ASN A 74 23.54 -22.45 16.47
C ASN A 74 22.93 -23.74 15.90
N SER A 75 22.03 -24.41 16.62
CA SER A 75 21.34 -25.60 16.14
C SER A 75 19.85 -25.33 15.90
N GLY A 76 19.27 -26.00 14.89
CA GLY A 76 17.84 -25.88 14.59
C GLY A 76 16.95 -26.36 15.74
N LEU A 77 17.39 -27.37 16.49
CA LEU A 77 16.65 -27.90 17.65
C LEU A 77 16.59 -26.88 18.79
N GLU A 78 17.72 -26.24 19.14
CA GLU A 78 17.75 -25.18 20.16
C GLU A 78 16.92 -23.97 19.72
N LEU A 79 17.01 -23.57 18.44
CA LEU A 79 16.21 -22.48 17.91
C LEU A 79 14.71 -22.80 18.02
N GLN A 80 14.30 -24.03 17.71
CA GLN A 80 12.92 -24.46 17.86
C GLN A 80 12.45 -24.42 19.32
N THR A 81 13.30 -24.82 20.27
CA THR A 81 13.02 -24.72 21.71
C THR A 81 12.81 -23.27 22.12
N SER A 82 13.71 -22.35 21.73
CA SER A 82 13.57 -20.92 22.01
C SER A 82 12.33 -20.30 21.34
N ILE A 83 11.95 -20.75 20.14
CA ILE A 83 10.69 -20.34 19.49
C ILE A 83 9.49 -20.74 20.35
N ASN A 84 9.48 -21.96 20.88
CA ASN A 84 8.39 -22.44 21.73
C ASN A 84 8.30 -21.64 23.04
N GLU A 85 9.44 -21.40 23.71
CA GLU A 85 9.53 -20.57 24.92
C GLU A 85 9.08 -19.12 24.65
N TYR A 86 9.52 -18.54 23.53
CA TYR A 86 9.05 -17.24 23.09
C TYR A 86 7.52 -17.28 22.92
N ASN A 87 6.97 -18.25 22.20
CA ASN A 87 5.52 -18.31 21.97
C ASN A 87 4.69 -18.46 23.27
N THR A 88 5.24 -19.04 24.35
CA THR A 88 4.56 -19.12 25.66
C THR A 88 4.70 -17.84 26.50
N GLY A 89 5.46 -16.85 26.03
CA GLY A 89 5.62 -15.56 26.70
C GLY A 89 6.95 -15.39 27.41
N GLN A 90 7.83 -16.39 27.41
CA GLN A 90 9.19 -16.24 27.93
C GLN A 90 10.03 -15.46 26.92
N ARG A 91 10.29 -14.18 27.22
CA ARG A 91 11.04 -13.29 26.34
C ARG A 91 12.50 -13.21 26.76
N PHE A 92 13.37 -13.20 25.76
CA PHE A 92 14.77 -12.85 25.93
C PHE A 92 14.97 -11.38 25.53
N GLY A 93 15.66 -10.60 26.36
CA GLY A 93 16.03 -9.22 26.03
C GLY A 93 14.86 -8.25 25.82
N GLN A 94 15.16 -7.11 25.19
CA GLN A 94 14.16 -6.09 24.86
C GLN A 94 13.46 -6.44 23.56
N VAL A 95 12.18 -6.81 23.66
CA VAL A 95 11.38 -7.17 22.48
C VAL A 95 11.13 -5.95 21.61
N VAL A 96 11.50 -6.07 20.33
CA VAL A 96 11.05 -5.20 19.25
C VAL A 96 9.97 -5.97 18.50
N LYS A 97 8.81 -5.35 18.28
CA LYS A 97 7.74 -5.90 17.45
C LYS A 97 7.15 -4.78 16.61
N GLU A 98 7.24 -4.94 15.30
CA GLU A 98 6.69 -4.03 14.31
C GLU A 98 5.72 -4.79 13.41
N GLN A 99 4.53 -4.25 13.20
CA GLN A 99 3.49 -4.86 12.37
C GLN A 99 2.98 -3.84 11.36
N PHE A 100 2.80 -4.27 10.13
CA PHE A 100 2.23 -3.46 9.06
C PHE A 100 1.39 -4.31 8.11
N VAL A 101 0.43 -3.66 7.44
CA VAL A 101 -0.44 -4.30 6.45
C VAL A 101 0.08 -3.97 5.07
N VAL A 102 0.25 -5.00 4.25
CA VAL A 102 0.53 -4.90 2.82
C VAL A 102 -0.80 -5.02 2.10
N ASP A 103 -1.25 -3.93 1.49
CA ASP A 103 -2.49 -3.86 0.74
C ASP A 103 -2.17 -3.41 -0.70
N MET A 104 -2.32 -4.37 -1.61
CA MET A 104 -2.08 -4.23 -3.05
C MET A 104 -3.37 -4.48 -3.84
N GLU A 105 -4.55 -4.41 -3.22
CA GLU A 105 -5.84 -4.63 -3.89
C GLU A 105 -6.08 -3.64 -5.04
N HIS A 106 -5.48 -2.44 -4.96
CA HIS A 106 -5.52 -1.44 -6.03
C HIS A 106 -4.92 -1.94 -7.36
N LEU A 107 -4.06 -2.97 -7.34
CA LEU A 107 -3.51 -3.59 -8.56
C LEU A 107 -4.51 -4.53 -9.25
N GLN A 108 -5.54 -4.99 -8.54
CA GLN A 108 -6.61 -5.83 -9.12
C GLN A 108 -7.77 -5.02 -9.68
N ALA A 109 -7.86 -3.72 -9.37
CA ALA A 109 -8.90 -2.85 -9.88
C ALA A 109 -8.68 -2.65 -11.39
N THR A 110 -9.28 -3.51 -12.20
CA THR A 110 -9.32 -3.28 -13.64
C THR A 110 -10.07 -1.97 -13.89
N PRO A 111 -9.51 -1.04 -14.69
CA PRO A 111 -10.20 0.20 -15.03
C PRO A 111 -11.56 -0.03 -15.72
N GLU A 112 -11.79 -1.23 -16.25
CA GLU A 112 -13.04 -1.66 -16.90
C GLU A 112 -14.21 -1.89 -15.92
N ALA A 113 -13.95 -2.22 -14.64
CA ALA A 113 -15.03 -2.39 -13.66
C ALA A 113 -15.66 -1.06 -13.20
N GLU A 114 -15.03 0.06 -13.55
CA GLU A 114 -15.55 1.41 -13.35
C GLU A 114 -15.78 2.14 -14.68
N GLU A 115 -16.18 1.43 -15.74
CA GLU A 115 -17.16 2.00 -16.68
C GLU A 115 -18.45 2.26 -15.88
N ILE A 116 -18.39 3.31 -15.05
CA ILE A 116 -19.55 4.07 -14.63
C ILE A 116 -20.16 4.44 -15.96
N LYS A 117 -21.21 3.72 -16.36
CA LYS A 117 -22.13 4.18 -17.38
C LYS A 117 -22.34 5.65 -17.06
N ASP A 118 -21.87 6.51 -17.94
CA ASP A 118 -22.12 7.94 -17.83
C ASP A 118 -23.65 8.08 -17.92
N ASP A 119 -24.32 7.95 -16.78
CA ASP A 119 -25.71 8.33 -16.55
C ASP A 119 -25.84 9.88 -16.62
N ASP A 120 -24.91 10.53 -17.32
CA ASP A 120 -25.03 11.88 -17.83
C ASP A 120 -26.20 11.98 -18.83
N ASP A 121 -26.71 10.85 -19.32
CA ASP A 121 -27.99 10.76 -20.05
C ASP A 121 -29.24 10.92 -19.15
N ALA A 122 -29.11 10.82 -17.81
CA ALA A 122 -30.26 10.96 -16.89
C ALA A 122 -30.72 12.41 -16.67
N PHE A 123 -30.03 13.39 -17.27
CA PHE A 123 -30.43 14.82 -17.21
C PHE A 123 -30.63 15.44 -18.59
N LYS A 124 -31.03 14.64 -19.60
CA LYS A 124 -31.85 15.20 -20.68
C LYS A 124 -33.17 15.65 -20.07
N TYR A 125 -33.20 16.90 -19.61
CA TYR A 125 -34.45 17.61 -19.51
C TYR A 125 -35.00 17.67 -20.93
N ASP A 126 -35.97 16.81 -21.25
CA ASP A 126 -36.83 17.01 -22.41
C ASP A 126 -37.37 18.45 -22.30
N ASP A 127 -36.80 19.33 -23.12
CA ASP A 127 -37.22 20.71 -23.30
C ASP A 127 -38.28 20.76 -24.41
N ASP A 128 -39.10 19.71 -24.52
CA ASP A 128 -40.19 19.56 -25.47
C ASP A 128 -41.47 20.23 -24.92
N ASP A 129 -41.38 21.50 -24.53
CA ASP A 129 -42.52 22.37 -24.25
C ASP A 129 -42.55 23.55 -25.25
N ASP A 130 -42.36 23.25 -26.54
CA ASP A 130 -42.65 24.16 -27.67
C ASP A 130 -44.15 24.07 -28.02
N ASP A 131 -45.02 24.56 -27.13
CA ASP A 131 -46.43 24.83 -27.46
C ASP A 131 -46.71 26.34 -27.31
N ASP A 132 -46.15 27.08 -28.26
CA ASP A 132 -46.40 28.51 -28.50
C ASP A 132 -47.78 28.70 -29.16
N ASP A 133 -48.86 28.47 -28.41
CA ASP A 133 -50.19 28.92 -28.81
C ASP A 133 -50.38 30.40 -28.38
N ALA A 134 -50.27 31.30 -29.36
CA ALA A 134 -50.23 32.75 -29.22
C ALA A 134 -51.64 33.36 -29.05
N THR A 135 -52.35 32.97 -28.01
CA THR A 135 -53.60 33.65 -27.58
C THR A 135 -53.28 34.86 -26.69
N GLU A 136 -54.03 35.96 -26.82
CA GLU A 136 -53.89 37.17 -26.00
C GLU A 136 -54.02 36.85 -24.50
N LYS A 137 -52.88 36.68 -23.84
CA LYS A 137 -52.80 36.36 -22.40
C LYS A 137 -53.10 37.60 -21.58
N SER A 138 -53.96 37.46 -20.58
CA SER A 138 -54.25 38.53 -19.63
C SER A 138 -52.99 38.96 -18.86
N GLU A 139 -52.93 40.18 -18.33
CA GLU A 139 -51.80 40.64 -17.50
C GLU A 139 -51.51 39.68 -16.33
N GLN A 140 -52.54 39.03 -15.79
CA GLN A 140 -52.43 38.05 -14.72
C GLN A 140 -51.73 36.75 -15.19
N ASP A 141 -51.90 36.37 -16.45
CA ASP A 141 -51.25 35.20 -17.04
C ASP A 141 -49.78 35.48 -17.37
N LEU A 142 -49.46 36.71 -17.79
CA LEU A 142 -48.07 37.15 -17.96
C LEU A 142 -47.31 37.13 -16.63
N GLU A 143 -47.93 37.54 -15.52
CA GLU A 143 -47.29 37.48 -14.19
C GLU A 143 -47.06 36.03 -13.73
N LYS A 144 -48.04 35.13 -13.93
CA LYS A 144 -47.89 33.69 -13.64
C LYS A 144 -46.78 33.06 -14.48
N ALA A 145 -46.70 33.39 -15.77
CA ALA A 145 -45.66 32.92 -16.67
C ALA A 145 -44.26 33.39 -16.20
N ARG A 146 -44.13 34.65 -15.76
CA ARG A 146 -42.89 35.18 -15.18
C ARG A 146 -42.46 34.41 -13.93
N LYS A 147 -43.36 34.16 -12.99
CA LYS A 147 -43.08 33.37 -11.76
C LYS A 147 -42.63 31.95 -12.10
N ARG A 148 -43.29 31.29 -13.06
CA ARG A 148 -42.90 29.95 -13.54
C ARG A 148 -41.52 29.95 -14.19
N MET A 149 -41.22 30.93 -15.05
CA MET A 149 -39.92 31.06 -15.71
C MET A 149 -38.80 31.30 -14.69
N GLU A 150 -39.04 32.16 -13.70
CA GLU A 150 -38.08 32.44 -12.63
C GLU A 150 -37.82 31.18 -11.78
N GLU A 151 -38.86 30.42 -11.45
CA GLU A 151 -38.72 29.16 -10.75
C GLU A 151 -37.95 28.10 -11.58
N LYS A 152 -38.24 27.96 -12.89
CA LYS A 152 -37.49 27.08 -13.82
C LYS A 152 -36.00 27.48 -13.84
N ARG A 153 -35.69 28.78 -13.91
CA ARG A 153 -34.31 29.30 -13.85
C ARG A 153 -33.63 28.97 -12.53
N ARG A 154 -34.31 29.14 -11.39
CA ARG A 154 -33.76 28.82 -10.06
C ARG A 154 -33.44 27.33 -9.92
N ARG A 155 -34.36 26.46 -10.37
CA ARG A 155 -34.16 25.00 -10.36
C ARG A 155 -32.98 24.59 -11.26
N ALA A 156 -32.89 25.15 -12.46
CA ALA A 156 -31.78 24.90 -13.39
C ALA A 156 -30.42 25.34 -12.83
N GLN A 157 -30.36 26.48 -12.12
CA GLN A 157 -29.13 26.94 -11.46
C GLN A 157 -28.69 26.00 -10.34
N ILE A 158 -29.62 25.56 -9.49
CA ILE A 158 -29.34 24.60 -8.40
C ILE A 158 -28.86 23.26 -8.98
N ALA A 159 -29.52 22.75 -10.03
CA ALA A 159 -29.13 21.51 -10.69
C ALA A 159 -27.71 21.61 -11.28
N ARG A 160 -27.38 22.71 -11.96
CA ARG A 160 -26.03 22.96 -12.48
C ARG A 160 -24.98 23.03 -11.38
N GLN A 161 -25.28 23.66 -10.25
CA GLN A 161 -24.36 23.73 -9.10
C GLN A 161 -24.11 22.34 -8.51
N LYS A 162 -25.17 21.56 -8.28
CA LYS A 162 -25.05 20.17 -7.78
C LYS A 162 -24.26 19.28 -8.73
N ALA A 163 -24.51 19.37 -10.04
CA ALA A 163 -23.76 18.60 -11.04
C ALA A 163 -22.27 18.96 -11.04
N ARG A 164 -21.93 20.25 -10.94
CA ARG A 164 -20.53 20.69 -10.82
C ARG A 164 -19.86 20.19 -9.54
N GLU A 165 -20.56 20.23 -8.42
CA GLU A 165 -20.05 19.73 -7.14
C GLU A 165 -19.82 18.22 -7.18
N MET A 166 -20.77 17.45 -7.70
CA MET A 166 -20.61 16.01 -7.88
C MET A 166 -19.44 15.67 -8.79
N ARG A 167 -19.26 16.40 -9.91
CA ARG A 167 -18.12 16.21 -10.81
C ARG A 167 -16.79 16.49 -10.11
N ARG A 168 -16.69 17.58 -9.34
CA ARG A 168 -15.49 17.90 -8.55
C ARG A 168 -15.17 16.81 -7.53
N LYS A 169 -16.19 16.32 -6.81
CA LYS A 169 -16.04 15.25 -5.83
C LYS A 169 -15.56 13.95 -6.48
N ARG A 170 -16.11 13.58 -7.65
CA ARG A 170 -15.66 12.42 -8.44
C ARG A 170 -14.21 12.58 -8.89
N GLU A 171 -13.84 13.75 -9.42
CA GLU A 171 -12.48 14.02 -9.85
C GLU A 171 -11.49 13.97 -8.68
N GLN A 172 -11.85 14.53 -7.53
CA GLN A 172 -11.04 14.46 -6.32
C GLN A 172 -10.87 13.02 -5.83
N GLN A 173 -11.94 12.24 -5.78
CA GLN A 173 -11.86 10.81 -5.42
C GLN A 173 -10.99 10.03 -6.40
N ARG A 174 -11.09 10.31 -7.70
CA ARG A 174 -10.23 9.70 -8.72
C ARG A 174 -8.77 10.07 -8.51
N LYS A 175 -8.46 11.33 -8.20
CA LYS A 175 -7.09 11.78 -7.88
C LYS A 175 -6.55 11.14 -6.59
N GLU A 176 -7.37 11.06 -5.54
CA GLU A 176 -7.00 10.41 -4.28
C GLU A 176 -6.75 8.91 -4.46
N ARG A 177 -7.55 8.24 -5.30
CA ARG A 177 -7.31 6.84 -5.69
C ARG A 177 -6.04 6.71 -6.52
N ALA A 178 -5.86 7.55 -7.54
CA ALA A 178 -4.66 7.54 -8.39
C ALA A 178 -3.38 7.84 -7.60
N ALA A 179 -3.43 8.70 -6.59
CA ALA A 179 -2.31 8.97 -5.70
C ALA A 179 -2.03 7.82 -4.71
N LYS A 180 -3.04 6.99 -4.40
CA LYS A 180 -2.90 5.77 -3.59
C LYS A 180 -2.41 4.57 -4.41
N ILE A 181 -2.64 4.56 -5.71
CA ILE A 181 -2.02 3.61 -6.63
C ILE A 181 -0.53 3.89 -6.56
N ARG A 182 0.21 3.03 -5.84
CA ARG A 182 1.66 3.05 -5.87
C ARG A 182 2.12 2.79 -7.30
N GLU A 183 3.30 3.28 -7.67
CA GLU A 183 3.94 2.86 -8.91
C GLU A 183 3.95 1.33 -8.93
N GLU A 184 3.23 0.76 -9.89
CA GLU A 184 2.98 -0.66 -9.99
C GLU A 184 4.32 -1.42 -9.90
N GLY A 185 4.42 -2.36 -8.98
CA GLY A 185 5.62 -3.19 -8.83
C GLY A 185 6.57 -2.82 -7.69
N GLU A 186 6.35 -1.72 -6.97
CA GLU A 186 7.19 -1.44 -5.78
C GLU A 186 6.83 -2.35 -4.59
N PRO A 187 7.82 -3.04 -3.99
CA PRO A 187 7.57 -3.85 -2.81
C PRO A 187 7.37 -2.98 -1.58
N VAL A 188 6.52 -3.44 -0.65
CA VAL A 188 6.39 -2.78 0.65
C VAL A 188 7.62 -3.09 1.48
N GLN A 189 8.37 -2.04 1.82
CA GLN A 189 9.59 -2.14 2.60
C GLN A 189 9.39 -1.59 4.00
N LYS A 190 9.93 -2.30 4.98
CA LYS A 190 10.02 -1.84 6.37
C LYS A 190 11.40 -2.19 6.92
N THR A 191 12.07 -1.19 7.46
CA THR A 191 13.36 -1.33 8.14
C THR A 191 13.19 -1.18 9.64
N ILE A 192 13.81 -2.07 10.41
CA ILE A 192 13.93 -1.97 11.86
C ILE A 192 15.41 -2.01 12.26
N THR A 193 15.77 -1.39 13.37
CA THR A 193 17.10 -1.51 13.95
C THR A 193 17.04 -2.46 15.15
N ALA A 194 17.87 -3.49 15.14
CA ALA A 194 17.97 -4.44 16.25
C ALA A 194 18.54 -3.73 17.48
N LYS A 195 17.84 -3.82 18.61
CA LYS A 195 18.29 -3.22 19.88
C LYS A 195 19.28 -4.12 20.63
N THR A 196 19.21 -5.42 20.40
CA THR A 196 19.95 -6.46 21.13
C THR A 196 20.32 -7.58 20.17
N ASP A 197 21.48 -8.20 20.37
CA ASP A 197 21.92 -9.35 19.58
C ASP A 197 20.95 -10.53 19.74
N GLY A 198 20.66 -11.24 18.65
CA GLY A 198 19.89 -12.48 18.71
C GLY A 198 19.20 -12.87 17.42
N TRP A 199 18.33 -13.86 17.51
CA TRP A 199 17.51 -14.33 16.40
C TRP A 199 16.23 -13.51 16.28
N TYR A 200 15.98 -12.93 15.11
CA TYR A 200 14.75 -12.22 14.78
C TYR A 200 13.91 -13.05 13.81
N ARG A 201 12.58 -12.91 13.89
CA ARG A 201 11.65 -13.48 12.89
C ARG A 201 10.94 -12.39 12.13
N ALA A 202 10.85 -12.58 10.83
CA ALA A 202 10.00 -11.83 9.94
C ALA A 202 8.91 -12.79 9.44
N CYS A 203 7.66 -12.51 9.79
CA CYS A 203 6.54 -13.38 9.47
C CYS A 203 5.55 -12.66 8.56
N ILE A 204 4.96 -13.45 7.66
CA ILE A 204 3.89 -13.04 6.77
C ILE A 204 2.68 -13.91 7.11
N MET A 205 1.59 -13.25 7.49
CA MET A 205 0.31 -13.87 7.75
C MET A 205 -0.61 -13.62 6.55
N GLY A 206 -1.05 -14.70 5.93
CA GLY A 206 -2.03 -14.67 4.86
C GLY A 206 -3.35 -14.09 5.37
N SER A 207 -4.06 -13.37 4.50
CA SER A 207 -5.41 -12.88 4.79
C SER A 207 -6.41 -14.06 4.72
N TRP A 208 -7.64 -13.77 4.29
CA TRP A 208 -8.64 -14.79 3.98
C TRP A 208 -8.25 -15.66 2.77
N PHE A 209 -7.27 -15.23 1.99
CA PHE A 209 -6.89 -15.88 0.74
C PHE A 209 -5.41 -16.30 0.72
N GLN A 210 -5.12 -17.30 -0.11
CA GLN A 210 -3.75 -17.73 -0.35
C GLN A 210 -3.01 -16.63 -1.11
N VAL A 211 -1.83 -16.27 -0.62
CA VAL A 211 -0.98 -15.25 -1.26
C VAL A 211 0.37 -15.83 -1.60
N SER A 212 0.84 -15.58 -2.83
CA SER A 212 2.21 -15.87 -3.22
C SER A 212 3.06 -14.64 -2.98
N VAL A 213 4.11 -14.78 -2.18
CA VAL A 213 4.88 -13.66 -1.65
C VAL A 213 6.34 -13.82 -2.00
N ARG A 214 7.00 -12.73 -2.41
CA ARG A 214 8.44 -12.72 -2.63
C ARG A 214 9.17 -11.93 -1.54
N PRO A 215 9.50 -12.54 -0.38
CA PRO A 215 10.34 -11.88 0.61
C PRO A 215 11.75 -11.72 0.05
N CYS A 216 12.26 -10.49 0.01
CA CYS A 216 13.70 -10.29 -0.16
C CYS A 216 14.39 -10.58 1.17
N ARG A 217 15.48 -11.35 1.14
CA ARG A 217 16.32 -11.58 2.32
C ARG A 217 16.69 -10.22 2.93
N PRO A 218 16.63 -10.07 4.26
CA PRO A 218 16.93 -8.81 4.89
C PRO A 218 18.30 -8.30 4.48
N ARG A 219 18.34 -7.04 4.02
CA ARG A 219 19.60 -6.38 3.70
C ARG A 219 20.15 -5.78 4.96
N PHE A 220 21.32 -6.25 5.34
CA PHE A 220 22.04 -5.80 6.52
C PHE A 220 23.04 -4.73 6.13
N SER A 221 22.86 -3.54 6.68
CA SER A 221 23.87 -2.48 6.64
C SER A 221 24.32 -2.19 8.07
N ARG A 222 25.60 -2.37 8.35
CA ARG A 222 26.20 -1.83 9.57
C ARG A 222 26.14 -0.32 9.47
N ALA A 223 25.43 0.31 10.41
CA ALA A 223 25.56 1.75 10.62
C ALA A 223 26.99 2.00 11.11
N PHE A 224 27.77 2.73 10.31
CA PHE A 224 29.12 3.14 10.66
C PHE A 224 29.11 4.24 11.72
#